data_AF-A0A2V8V3C5-F1
#
_entry.id   AF-A0A2V8V3C5-F1
#
_cell.length_a   1.000
_cell.length_b   1.000
_cell.length_c   1.000
_cell.angle_alpha   90.00
_cell.angle_beta   90.00
_cell.angle_gamma   90.00
#
_symmetry.space_group_name_H-M   'P 1'
#
loop_
_entity.id
_entity.type
_entity.pdbx_description
1 polymer ?
#
loop_
_entity_poly.entity_id
_entity_poly.type
_entity_poly.pdbx_seq_one_letter_code
_entity_poly.pdbx_strand_id
1 'polypeptide(L)'
;MKIVSLYVDQKPHDDLSEARAREFRFKVYPGVAETLRCGGDKLAVDGVMIIGEHGNYPRNEKGQILYPRYEFFKQCTDVFEKDGRAVPVFNDKNLSYSFEKAKWMVDASRRLRFPILAGSSLPVTWRLPDIELPLGCRIDDALMVGVGESDAMDYHALEAMQSMVERRKGGETGVKAVQLIEGDAVWKAGEDGRWPKELLTAALSRSDTPQGLTVTDGRTQDLVRNGQLPKLVKNPWAYFIEYNDGLKATLLMLNGAVGDFNFAARVKDLGVQSTQFLLTPEPNVTYSACLIGKVEAMFATGKAPYPVERTLIVSGILESCLTSRAEGHKRLETPYLTVRYQAPNVGFQN
;
A
#
# COMPACT_ATOMS: atom_id res chain seq x y z
N MET A 1 -23.47 -5.60 3.34
CA MET A 1 -23.78 -5.62 1.88
C MET A 1 -23.96 -7.06 1.38
N LYS A 2 -24.24 -7.30 0.09
CA LYS A 2 -24.31 -8.66 -0.48
C LYS A 2 -23.51 -8.75 -1.78
N ILE A 3 -22.80 -9.86 -1.98
CA ILE A 3 -22.19 -10.20 -3.28
C ILE A 3 -23.30 -10.80 -4.15
N VAL A 4 -23.51 -10.24 -5.35
CA VAL A 4 -24.59 -10.67 -6.27
C VAL A 4 -24.07 -11.41 -7.50
N SER A 5 -22.81 -11.18 -7.86
CA SER A 5 -22.13 -11.81 -8.99
C SER A 5 -20.62 -11.82 -8.76
N LEU A 6 -19.92 -12.76 -9.40
CA LEU A 6 -18.46 -12.89 -9.34
C LEU A 6 -17.88 -13.23 -10.72
N TYR A 7 -16.71 -12.70 -11.04
CA TYR A 7 -15.84 -13.19 -12.11
C TYR A 7 -14.50 -13.60 -11.51
N VAL A 8 -13.94 -14.68 -12.02
CA VAL A 8 -12.66 -15.25 -11.60
C VAL A 8 -11.89 -15.63 -12.85
N ASP A 9 -10.73 -14.98 -13.04
CA ASP A 9 -9.91 -15.16 -14.25
C ASP A 9 -9.21 -16.53 -14.27
N GLN A 10 -8.67 -16.96 -13.13
CA GLN A 10 -7.95 -18.22 -12.99
C GLN A 10 -8.60 -19.10 -11.93
N LYS A 11 -8.99 -20.33 -12.31
CA LYS A 11 -9.64 -21.31 -11.42
C LYS A 11 -8.74 -22.55 -11.24
N PRO A 12 -7.77 -22.54 -10.29
CA PRO A 12 -6.99 -23.72 -9.96
C PRO A 12 -7.85 -24.83 -9.34
N HIS A 13 -7.27 -26.02 -9.13
CA HIS A 13 -7.99 -27.20 -8.65
C HIS A 13 -8.69 -26.99 -7.28
N ASP A 14 -8.11 -26.17 -6.41
CA ASP A 14 -8.60 -25.83 -5.07
C ASP A 14 -9.39 -24.52 -5.02
N ASP A 15 -9.80 -23.98 -6.18
CA ASP A 15 -10.66 -22.79 -6.25
C ASP A 15 -11.96 -22.97 -5.46
N LEU A 16 -12.26 -22.00 -4.59
CA LEU A 16 -13.45 -22.01 -3.73
C LEU A 16 -14.64 -21.27 -4.36
N SER A 17 -14.47 -20.64 -5.51
CA SER A 17 -15.42 -19.66 -6.04
C SER A 17 -16.80 -20.25 -6.30
N GLU A 18 -16.88 -21.43 -6.92
CA GLU A 18 -18.16 -22.11 -7.18
C GLU A 18 -18.83 -22.60 -5.88
N ALA A 19 -18.04 -23.02 -4.89
CA ALA A 19 -18.56 -23.45 -3.60
C ALA A 19 -19.15 -22.26 -2.82
N ARG A 20 -18.44 -21.13 -2.78
CA ARG A 20 -18.90 -19.88 -2.16
C ARG A 20 -20.11 -19.29 -2.89
N ALA A 21 -20.14 -19.38 -4.22
CA ALA A 21 -21.30 -18.96 -5.02
C ALA A 21 -22.58 -19.74 -4.64
N ARG A 22 -22.48 -21.07 -4.45
CA ARG A 22 -23.60 -21.89 -3.96
C ARG A 22 -24.01 -21.54 -2.53
N GLU A 23 -23.04 -21.39 -1.64
CA GLU A 23 -23.27 -21.08 -0.22
C GLU A 23 -23.99 -19.73 -0.04
N PHE A 24 -23.52 -18.68 -0.71
CA PHE A 24 -24.03 -17.32 -0.57
C PHE A 24 -25.04 -16.91 -1.66
N ARG A 25 -25.40 -17.84 -2.56
CA ARG A 25 -26.44 -17.71 -3.60
C ARG A 25 -26.18 -16.57 -4.60
N PHE A 26 -24.96 -16.48 -5.10
CA PHE A 26 -24.60 -15.64 -6.25
C PHE A 26 -24.12 -16.51 -7.42
N LYS A 27 -23.91 -15.90 -8.59
CA LYS A 27 -23.44 -16.61 -9.80
C LYS A 27 -22.02 -16.19 -10.18
N VAL A 28 -21.21 -17.16 -10.61
CA VAL A 28 -19.92 -16.93 -11.26
C VAL A 28 -20.15 -16.81 -12.77
N TYR A 29 -19.74 -15.70 -13.38
CA TYR A 29 -19.86 -15.44 -14.81
C TYR A 29 -18.49 -15.55 -15.50
N PRO A 30 -18.46 -15.84 -16.81
CA PRO A 30 -17.21 -16.02 -17.56
C PRO A 30 -16.47 -14.72 -17.89
N GLY A 31 -17.05 -13.54 -17.63
CA GLY A 31 -16.39 -12.27 -17.92
C GLY A 31 -16.92 -11.09 -17.10
N VAL A 32 -16.10 -10.04 -16.99
CA VAL A 32 -16.40 -8.84 -16.19
C VAL A 32 -17.72 -8.18 -16.62
N ALA A 33 -17.94 -8.03 -17.92
CA ALA A 33 -19.16 -7.39 -18.42
C ALA A 33 -20.45 -8.12 -18.03
N GLU A 34 -20.44 -9.46 -18.11
CA GLU A 34 -21.57 -10.29 -17.72
C GLU A 34 -21.80 -10.28 -16.20
N THR A 35 -20.72 -10.28 -15.41
CA THR A 35 -20.76 -10.11 -13.95
C THR A 35 -21.42 -8.80 -13.56
N LEU A 36 -21.03 -7.68 -14.18
CA LEU A 36 -21.58 -6.35 -13.90
C LEU A 36 -23.05 -6.22 -14.27
N ARG A 37 -23.52 -6.99 -15.27
CA ARG A 37 -24.92 -6.99 -15.72
C ARG A 37 -25.75 -8.12 -15.10
N CYS A 38 -25.16 -8.94 -14.23
CA CYS A 38 -25.79 -10.14 -13.69
C CYS A 38 -26.44 -11.03 -14.78
N GLY A 39 -25.83 -11.10 -15.97
CA GLY A 39 -26.35 -11.84 -17.14
C GLY A 39 -27.44 -11.15 -17.95
N GLY A 40 -27.84 -9.92 -17.59
CA GLY A 40 -28.73 -9.06 -18.38
C GLY A 40 -28.00 -8.20 -19.40
N ASP A 41 -28.72 -7.22 -19.94
CA ASP A 41 -28.25 -6.28 -20.97
C ASP A 41 -27.74 -4.94 -20.41
N LYS A 42 -27.99 -4.65 -19.13
CA LYS A 42 -27.61 -3.41 -18.44
C LYS A 42 -26.96 -3.66 -17.08
N LEU A 43 -26.14 -2.71 -16.64
CA LEU A 43 -25.48 -2.69 -15.33
C LEU A 43 -26.49 -2.94 -14.21
N ALA A 44 -26.25 -3.99 -13.42
CA ALA A 44 -27.18 -4.54 -12.42
C ALA A 44 -26.58 -4.63 -11.00
N VAL A 45 -25.45 -3.96 -10.77
CA VAL A 45 -24.75 -3.91 -9.47
C VAL A 45 -24.64 -2.46 -8.98
N ASP A 46 -24.52 -2.26 -7.67
CA ASP A 46 -24.40 -0.93 -7.03
C ASP A 46 -22.97 -0.54 -6.65
N GLY A 47 -22.02 -1.46 -6.79
CA GLY A 47 -20.60 -1.25 -6.55
C GLY A 47 -19.77 -2.39 -7.11
N VAL A 48 -18.48 -2.15 -7.34
CA VAL A 48 -17.54 -3.12 -7.90
C VAL A 48 -16.34 -3.25 -6.99
N MET A 49 -15.91 -4.49 -6.73
CA MET A 49 -14.69 -4.80 -5.99
C MET A 49 -13.75 -5.59 -6.90
N ILE A 50 -12.58 -5.01 -7.18
CA ILE A 50 -11.53 -5.60 -8.02
C ILE A 50 -10.43 -6.11 -7.10
N ILE A 51 -10.29 -7.44 -7.04
CA ILE A 51 -9.27 -8.15 -6.28
C ILE A 51 -8.32 -8.79 -7.30
N GLY A 52 -7.22 -8.09 -7.59
CA GLY A 52 -6.17 -8.57 -8.50
C GLY A 52 -4.96 -9.03 -7.70
N GLU A 53 -5.07 -10.15 -7.01
CA GLU A 53 -3.99 -10.75 -6.24
C GLU A 53 -3.96 -12.26 -6.46
N HIS A 54 -2.82 -12.88 -6.12
CA HIS A 54 -2.59 -14.30 -6.34
C HIS A 54 -2.76 -14.71 -7.83
N GLY A 55 -2.64 -15.99 -8.14
CA GLY A 55 -2.67 -16.48 -9.52
C GLY A 55 -1.32 -16.36 -10.25
N ASN A 56 -1.29 -16.92 -11.45
CA ASN A 56 -0.11 -17.02 -12.29
C ASN A 56 -0.17 -15.97 -13.41
N TYR A 57 0.50 -14.84 -13.19
CA TYR A 57 0.62 -13.76 -14.17
C TYR A 57 2.10 -13.55 -14.53
N PRO A 58 2.39 -13.08 -15.75
CA PRO A 58 3.77 -12.81 -16.15
C PRO A 58 4.43 -11.76 -15.26
N ARG A 59 5.76 -11.76 -15.27
CA ARG A 59 6.58 -10.70 -14.66
C ARG A 59 7.24 -9.84 -15.72
N ASN A 60 7.44 -8.56 -15.44
CA ASN A 60 8.30 -7.70 -16.27
C ASN A 60 9.77 -7.78 -15.83
N GLU A 61 10.64 -7.06 -16.55
CA GLU A 61 12.08 -6.98 -16.29
C GLU A 61 12.42 -6.36 -14.93
N LYS A 62 11.51 -5.57 -14.34
CA LYS A 62 11.66 -5.00 -12.99
C LYS A 62 11.33 -6.01 -11.89
N GLY A 63 10.84 -7.19 -12.25
CA GLY A 63 10.40 -8.26 -11.35
C GLY A 63 8.95 -8.11 -10.87
N GLN A 64 8.21 -7.10 -11.33
CA GLN A 64 6.82 -6.87 -10.94
C GLN A 64 5.91 -7.94 -11.56
N ILE A 65 4.92 -8.40 -10.80
CA ILE A 65 3.85 -9.25 -11.34
C ILE A 65 2.84 -8.36 -12.06
N LEU A 66 2.50 -8.71 -13.30
CA LEU A 66 1.58 -7.94 -14.14
C LEU A 66 0.12 -8.29 -13.82
N TYR A 67 -0.28 -8.04 -12.57
CA TYR A 67 -1.65 -8.25 -12.14
C TYR A 67 -2.64 -7.43 -12.98
N PRO A 68 -3.76 -8.03 -13.44
CA PRO A 68 -4.66 -7.43 -14.43
C PRO A 68 -5.62 -6.38 -13.83
N ARG A 69 -5.21 -5.66 -12.79
CA ARG A 69 -6.04 -4.67 -12.08
C ARG A 69 -6.54 -3.57 -13.02
N TYR A 70 -5.65 -3.06 -13.87
CA TYR A 70 -5.97 -2.08 -14.89
C TYR A 70 -6.92 -2.66 -15.95
N GLU A 71 -6.66 -3.87 -16.41
CA GLU A 71 -7.43 -4.55 -17.45
C GLU A 71 -8.87 -4.83 -16.98
N PHE A 72 -9.05 -5.28 -15.74
CA PHE A 72 -10.38 -5.48 -15.13
C PHE A 72 -11.09 -4.14 -14.92
N PHE A 73 -10.38 -3.12 -14.41
CA PHE A 73 -10.94 -1.79 -14.23
C PHE A 73 -11.38 -1.18 -15.57
N LYS A 74 -10.58 -1.31 -16.63
CA LYS A 74 -10.93 -0.85 -17.97
C LYS A 74 -12.21 -1.54 -18.47
N GLN A 75 -12.34 -2.85 -18.28
CA GLN A 75 -13.58 -3.56 -18.64
C GLN A 75 -14.80 -3.02 -17.87
N CYS A 76 -14.63 -2.64 -16.60
CA CYS A 76 -15.69 -1.99 -15.83
C CYS A 76 -16.07 -0.62 -16.44
N THR A 77 -15.09 0.22 -16.75
CA THR A 77 -15.34 1.53 -17.36
C THR A 77 -15.98 1.42 -18.75
N ASP A 78 -15.60 0.41 -19.54
CA ASP A 78 -16.19 0.15 -20.86
C ASP A 78 -17.70 -0.18 -20.71
N VAL A 79 -18.12 -0.88 -19.65
CA VAL A 79 -19.54 -1.13 -19.34
C VAL A 79 -20.22 0.15 -18.87
N PHE A 80 -19.58 0.93 -18.00
CA PHE A 80 -20.17 2.18 -17.50
C PHE A 80 -20.47 3.18 -18.62
N GLU A 81 -19.56 3.28 -19.59
CA GLU A 81 -19.73 4.12 -20.78
C GLU A 81 -20.88 3.64 -21.67
N LYS A 82 -20.94 2.33 -21.95
CA LYS A 82 -21.99 1.73 -22.79
C LYS A 82 -23.37 1.84 -22.17
N ASP A 83 -23.46 1.66 -20.85
CA ASP A 83 -24.74 1.60 -20.14
C ASP A 83 -25.17 2.98 -19.62
N GLY A 84 -24.32 4.00 -19.75
CA GLY A 84 -24.60 5.38 -19.31
C GLY A 84 -24.72 5.54 -17.79
N ARG A 85 -24.20 4.57 -17.01
CA ARG A 85 -24.25 4.54 -15.54
C ARG A 85 -22.93 4.03 -15.00
N ALA A 86 -22.36 4.76 -14.04
CA ALA A 86 -21.19 4.34 -13.29
C ALA A 86 -21.56 4.10 -11.81
N VAL A 87 -20.80 3.22 -11.15
CA VAL A 87 -20.96 2.89 -9.73
C VAL A 87 -19.60 2.95 -9.03
N PRO A 88 -19.55 3.09 -7.68
CA PRO A 88 -18.31 3.09 -6.95
C PRO A 88 -17.46 1.83 -7.21
N VAL A 89 -16.14 2.01 -7.29
CA VAL A 89 -15.19 0.92 -7.52
C VAL A 89 -14.13 0.89 -6.42
N PHE A 90 -13.97 -0.25 -5.76
CA PHE A 90 -12.80 -0.54 -4.93
C PHE A 90 -11.78 -1.37 -5.71
N ASN A 91 -10.51 -1.01 -5.63
CA ASN A 91 -9.39 -1.75 -6.23
C ASN A 91 -8.35 -2.09 -5.14
N ASP A 92 -8.16 -3.37 -4.86
CA ASP A 92 -7.22 -3.83 -3.83
C ASP A 92 -5.76 -3.47 -4.15
N LYS A 93 -5.04 -2.98 -3.12
CA LYS A 93 -3.61 -2.57 -3.14
C LYS A 93 -3.32 -1.45 -4.13
N ASN A 94 -2.17 -1.50 -4.81
CA ASN A 94 -1.81 -0.54 -5.83
C ASN A 94 -2.80 -0.60 -7.01
N LEU A 95 -3.09 0.56 -7.60
CA LEU A 95 -3.96 0.67 -8.77
C LEU A 95 -3.45 -0.19 -9.94
N SER A 96 -2.15 -0.09 -10.24
CA SER A 96 -1.49 -0.89 -11.25
C SER A 96 0.01 -0.98 -10.95
N TYR A 97 0.70 -1.92 -11.61
CA TYR A 97 2.15 -2.01 -11.60
C TYR A 97 2.82 -0.87 -12.38
N SER A 98 2.06 -0.15 -13.23
CA SER A 98 2.49 0.99 -14.02
C SER A 98 1.78 2.27 -13.56
N PHE A 99 2.54 3.33 -13.33
CA PHE A 99 2.04 4.66 -12.97
C PHE A 99 1.15 5.24 -14.06
N GLU A 100 1.49 5.05 -15.34
CA GLU A 100 0.66 5.50 -16.46
C GLU A 100 -0.72 4.84 -16.41
N LYS A 101 -0.78 3.51 -16.23
CA LYS A 101 -2.03 2.77 -16.06
C LYS A 101 -2.80 3.22 -14.81
N ALA A 102 -2.10 3.37 -13.68
CA ALA A 102 -2.70 3.83 -12.43
C ALA A 102 -3.30 5.25 -12.57
N LYS A 103 -2.57 6.16 -13.23
CA LYS A 103 -3.03 7.52 -13.51
C LYS A 103 -4.26 7.50 -14.41
N TRP A 104 -4.24 6.67 -15.46
CA TRP A 104 -5.39 6.49 -16.34
C TRP A 104 -6.64 6.05 -15.56
N MET A 105 -6.51 5.11 -14.61
CA MET A 105 -7.64 4.66 -13.78
C MET A 105 -8.25 5.80 -12.95
N VAL A 106 -7.42 6.63 -12.34
CA VAL A 106 -7.88 7.81 -11.57
C VAL A 106 -8.49 8.86 -12.48
N ASP A 107 -7.92 9.11 -13.66
CA ASP A 107 -8.48 10.06 -14.62
C ASP A 107 -9.81 9.56 -15.19
N ALA A 108 -9.94 8.26 -15.43
CA ALA A 108 -11.17 7.63 -15.90
C ALA A 108 -12.29 7.72 -14.85
N SER A 109 -12.00 7.51 -13.56
CA SER A 109 -13.01 7.66 -12.51
C SER A 109 -13.52 9.09 -12.39
N ARG A 110 -12.63 10.09 -12.53
CA ARG A 110 -13.01 11.51 -12.58
C ARG A 110 -13.86 11.84 -13.81
N ARG A 111 -13.45 11.35 -14.99
CA ARG A 111 -14.16 11.56 -16.26
C ARG A 111 -15.57 10.97 -16.23
N LEU A 112 -15.72 9.76 -15.70
CA LEU A 112 -17.00 9.04 -15.57
C LEU A 112 -17.75 9.35 -14.28
N ARG A 113 -17.17 10.19 -13.41
CA ARG A 113 -17.77 10.72 -12.17
C ARG A 113 -18.25 9.64 -11.21
N PHE A 114 -17.42 8.63 -10.95
CA PHE A 114 -17.68 7.64 -9.91
C PHE A 114 -16.62 7.66 -8.80
N PRO A 115 -16.98 7.33 -7.55
CA PRO A 115 -16.03 7.18 -6.47
C PRO A 115 -15.10 5.99 -6.72
N ILE A 116 -13.80 6.20 -6.54
CA ILE A 116 -12.82 5.12 -6.53
C ILE A 116 -12.12 5.11 -5.16
N LEU A 117 -12.01 3.92 -4.59
CA LEU A 117 -11.17 3.63 -3.44
C LEU A 117 -10.13 2.61 -3.86
N ALA A 118 -8.89 2.79 -3.43
CA ALA A 118 -7.84 1.82 -3.65
C ALA A 118 -6.89 1.79 -2.46
N GLY A 119 -6.08 0.75 -2.37
CA GLY A 119 -5.08 0.64 -1.33
C GLY A 119 -5.20 -0.62 -0.49
N SER A 120 -4.36 -0.67 0.54
CA SER A 120 -4.24 -1.83 1.41
C SER A 120 -4.76 -1.60 2.82
N SER A 121 -4.68 -2.66 3.64
CA SER A 121 -5.15 -2.67 5.02
C SER A 121 -4.26 -1.89 5.99
N LEU A 122 -2.95 -1.74 5.73
CA LEU A 122 -2.05 -1.09 6.70
C LEU A 122 -2.45 0.36 7.02
N PRO A 123 -2.75 1.25 6.06
CA PRO A 123 -3.19 2.61 6.40
C PRO A 123 -4.41 2.70 7.31
N VAL A 124 -5.23 1.65 7.33
CA VAL A 124 -6.54 1.59 8.01
C VAL A 124 -6.60 0.56 9.14
N THR A 125 -5.48 -0.10 9.46
CA THR A 125 -5.40 -1.01 10.61
C THR A 125 -5.07 -0.23 11.89
N TRP A 126 -5.14 -0.91 13.03
CA TRP A 126 -4.77 -0.34 14.33
C TRP A 126 -3.30 0.06 14.40
N ARG A 127 -3.03 1.09 15.20
CA ARG A 127 -1.69 1.59 15.48
C ARG A 127 -1.35 1.40 16.95
N LEU A 128 -0.12 0.98 17.24
CA LEU A 128 0.37 0.75 18.61
C LEU A 128 1.72 1.48 18.85
N PRO A 129 1.79 2.48 19.75
CA PRO A 129 0.66 3.17 20.38
C PRO A 129 -0.21 3.88 19.34
N ASP A 130 -1.43 4.24 19.74
CA ASP A 130 -2.40 4.86 18.84
C ASP A 130 -2.02 6.30 18.49
N ILE A 131 -1.14 6.45 17.50
CA ILE A 131 -0.63 7.75 17.05
C ILE A 131 -1.32 8.19 15.78
N GLU A 132 -1.83 9.42 15.84
CA GLU A 132 -2.21 10.20 14.69
C GLU A 132 -1.40 11.51 14.68
N LEU A 133 -0.62 11.74 13.62
CA LEU A 133 0.11 13.00 13.50
C LEU A 133 -0.90 14.15 13.33
N PRO A 134 -0.72 15.33 13.95
CA PRO A 134 -1.63 16.44 13.73
C PRO A 134 -1.65 16.87 12.26
N LEU A 135 -2.84 17.22 11.74
CA LEU A 135 -2.95 17.80 10.41
C LEU A 135 -2.15 19.10 10.32
N GLY A 136 -1.38 19.24 9.24
CA GLY A 136 -0.55 20.41 9.01
C GLY A 136 0.70 20.45 9.89
N CYS A 137 1.06 19.36 10.57
CA CYS A 137 2.31 19.29 11.34
C CYS A 137 3.53 19.42 10.42
N ARG A 138 4.67 19.84 10.98
CA ARG A 138 5.94 19.84 10.25
C ARG A 138 6.69 18.56 10.59
N ILE A 139 6.95 17.76 9.56
CA ILE A 139 7.77 16.54 9.64
C ILE A 139 9.14 16.88 9.08
N ASP A 140 10.20 16.68 9.86
CA ASP A 140 11.57 16.96 9.41
C ASP A 140 12.17 15.72 8.72
N ASP A 141 11.94 14.52 9.27
CA ASP A 141 12.38 13.23 8.72
C ASP A 141 11.35 12.14 9.03
N ALA A 142 11.22 11.15 8.14
CA ALA A 142 10.36 9.97 8.35
C ALA A 142 11.07 8.67 7.98
N LEU A 143 10.79 7.61 8.73
CA LEU A 143 11.33 6.28 8.51
C LEU A 143 10.25 5.21 8.72
N MET A 144 10.18 4.26 7.80
CA MET A 144 9.37 3.05 7.91
C MET A 144 10.28 1.83 7.91
N VAL A 145 9.98 0.86 8.75
CA VAL A 145 10.52 -0.50 8.72
C VAL A 145 9.41 -1.42 8.24
N GLY A 146 9.67 -2.16 7.18
CA GLY A 146 8.78 -3.19 6.63
C GLY A 146 9.46 -4.53 6.49
N VAL A 147 8.66 -5.54 6.17
CA VAL A 147 9.07 -6.91 5.91
C VAL A 147 8.32 -7.47 4.70
N GLY A 148 8.90 -8.46 4.03
CA GLY A 148 8.41 -9.08 2.81
C GLY A 148 9.45 -9.08 1.68
N GLU A 149 9.28 -9.99 0.72
CA GLU A 149 10.20 -10.19 -0.40
C GLU A 149 9.56 -9.90 -1.77
N SER A 150 8.37 -9.31 -1.78
CA SER A 150 7.63 -8.98 -3.00
C SER A 150 7.33 -7.50 -3.10
N ASP A 151 7.17 -7.02 -4.33
CA ASP A 151 6.75 -5.66 -4.65
C ASP A 151 5.39 -5.31 -4.00
N ALA A 152 4.51 -6.30 -3.84
CA ALA A 152 3.27 -6.14 -3.09
C ALA A 152 3.50 -5.83 -1.60
N MET A 153 4.51 -6.44 -0.96
CA MET A 153 4.85 -6.14 0.44
C MET A 153 5.55 -4.79 0.59
N ASP A 154 6.40 -4.43 -0.37
CA ASP A 154 7.00 -3.11 -0.45
C ASP A 154 5.91 -2.02 -0.58
N TYR A 155 4.89 -2.27 -1.40
CA TYR A 155 3.72 -1.38 -1.54
C TYR A 155 3.03 -1.14 -0.20
N HIS A 156 2.74 -2.21 0.56
CA HIS A 156 2.08 -2.11 1.86
C HIS A 156 2.86 -1.16 2.79
N ALA A 157 4.18 -1.35 2.91
CA ALA A 157 5.00 -0.53 3.77
C ALA A 157 5.09 0.94 3.30
N LEU A 158 5.23 1.17 1.98
CA LEU A 158 5.22 2.52 1.40
C LEU A 158 3.88 3.23 1.64
N GLU A 159 2.76 2.52 1.51
CA GLU A 159 1.44 3.09 1.70
C GLU A 159 1.17 3.43 3.17
N ALA A 160 1.59 2.56 4.09
CA ALA A 160 1.54 2.81 5.53
C ALA A 160 2.31 4.09 5.88
N MET A 161 3.56 4.21 5.39
CA MET A 161 4.38 5.41 5.56
C MET A 161 3.71 6.65 4.95
N GLN A 162 3.19 6.54 3.72
CA GLN A 162 2.50 7.63 3.03
C GLN A 162 1.31 8.13 3.86
N SER A 163 0.53 7.23 4.45
CA SER A 163 -0.64 7.58 5.29
C SER A 163 -0.30 8.40 6.53
N MET A 164 0.96 8.36 7.00
CA MET A 164 1.45 9.18 8.10
C MET A 164 1.97 10.53 7.58
N VAL A 165 2.83 10.50 6.56
CA VAL A 165 3.52 11.71 6.08
C VAL A 165 2.64 12.64 5.25
N GLU A 166 1.54 12.15 4.69
CA GLU A 166 0.57 13.01 3.96
C GLU A 166 -0.09 14.08 4.83
N ARG A 167 -0.04 13.93 6.16
CA ARG A 167 -0.64 14.86 7.12
C ARG A 167 0.22 16.09 7.39
N ARG A 168 1.39 16.16 6.75
CA ARG A 168 2.32 17.28 6.87
C ARG A 168 1.74 18.59 6.34
N LYS A 169 2.35 19.70 6.75
CA LYS A 169 1.99 21.06 6.33
C LYS A 169 1.91 21.17 4.80
N GLY A 170 0.73 21.47 4.29
CA GLY A 170 0.46 21.63 2.86
C GLY A 170 -0.11 20.39 2.16
N GLY A 171 -0.14 19.23 2.84
CA GLY A 171 -0.58 17.96 2.26
C GLY A 171 0.48 17.34 1.35
N GLU A 172 0.05 16.41 0.49
CA GLU A 172 0.94 15.79 -0.49
C GLU A 172 1.24 16.76 -1.65
N THR A 173 2.52 16.87 -2.01
CA THR A 173 3.02 17.83 -3.02
C THR A 173 3.63 17.16 -4.25
N GLY A 174 3.76 15.84 -4.21
CA GLY A 174 4.46 15.02 -5.19
C GLY A 174 5.88 14.68 -4.75
N VAL A 175 6.50 13.80 -5.53
CA VAL A 175 7.83 13.26 -5.29
C VAL A 175 8.79 13.84 -6.30
N LYS A 176 9.91 14.37 -5.80
CA LYS A 176 10.99 14.96 -6.60
C LYS A 176 11.88 13.88 -7.18
N ALA A 177 12.32 12.97 -6.33
CA ALA A 177 13.25 11.92 -6.71
C ALA A 177 13.15 10.71 -5.80
N VAL A 178 13.61 9.56 -6.31
CA VAL A 178 13.70 8.32 -5.55
C VAL A 178 15.03 7.61 -5.79
N GLN A 179 15.39 6.69 -4.89
CA GLN A 179 16.47 5.74 -5.10
C GLN A 179 16.20 4.45 -4.32
N LEU A 180 16.41 3.29 -4.96
CA LEU A 180 16.41 1.99 -4.30
C LEU A 180 17.82 1.39 -4.29
N ILE A 181 18.34 1.12 -3.10
CA ILE A 181 19.60 0.39 -2.90
C ILE A 181 19.35 -0.89 -2.09
N GLU A 182 20.26 -1.85 -2.20
CA GLU A 182 20.17 -3.14 -1.49
C GLU A 182 21.53 -3.61 -0.94
N GLY A 183 21.50 -4.61 -0.06
CA GLY A 183 22.69 -5.26 0.47
C GLY A 183 23.55 -4.33 1.33
N ASP A 184 24.87 -4.52 1.28
CA ASP A 184 25.83 -3.77 2.09
C ASP A 184 25.78 -2.25 1.89
N ALA A 185 25.32 -1.80 0.72
CA ALA A 185 25.13 -0.37 0.44
C ALA A 185 24.10 0.27 1.39
N VAL A 186 23.11 -0.48 1.87
CA VAL A 186 22.11 0.00 2.84
C VAL A 186 22.76 0.31 4.19
N TRP A 187 23.65 -0.57 4.65
CA TRP A 187 24.37 -0.37 5.91
C TRP A 187 25.34 0.80 5.81
N LYS A 188 26.10 0.86 4.72
CA LYS A 188 26.99 1.98 4.43
C LYS A 188 26.21 3.31 4.39
N ALA A 189 25.05 3.34 3.74
CA ALA A 189 24.18 4.51 3.72
C ALA A 189 23.73 4.94 5.12
N GLY A 190 23.50 3.99 6.03
CA GLY A 190 23.21 4.26 7.44
C GLY A 190 24.39 4.85 8.20
N GLU A 191 25.59 4.31 7.97
CA GLU A 191 26.85 4.84 8.53
C GLU A 191 27.13 6.26 8.05
N ASP A 192 26.86 6.53 6.76
CA ASP A 192 26.99 7.85 6.12
C ASP A 192 25.85 8.81 6.53
N GLY A 193 24.90 8.39 7.37
CA GLY A 193 23.82 9.23 7.90
C GLY A 193 22.69 9.55 6.92
N ARG A 194 22.53 8.76 5.84
CA ARG A 194 21.44 8.96 4.86
C ARG A 194 20.05 8.70 5.43
N TRP A 195 19.97 7.93 6.51
CA TRP A 195 18.76 7.78 7.30
C TRP A 195 19.08 7.91 8.80
N PRO A 196 18.20 8.52 9.59
CA PRO A 196 18.49 8.80 11.00
C PRO A 196 18.39 7.52 11.86
N LYS A 197 19.51 7.11 12.45
CA LYS A 197 19.59 5.96 13.37
C LYS A 197 18.60 6.06 14.54
N GLU A 198 18.34 7.27 15.03
CA GLU A 198 17.34 7.54 16.06
C GLU A 198 15.92 7.09 15.66
N LEU A 199 15.49 7.37 14.41
CA LEU A 199 14.18 6.95 13.94
C LEU A 199 14.12 5.44 13.72
N LEU A 200 15.21 4.82 13.26
CA LEU A 200 15.28 3.36 13.17
C LEU A 200 15.13 2.71 14.56
N THR A 201 15.84 3.21 15.57
CA THR A 201 15.67 2.74 16.95
C THR A 201 14.25 2.95 17.45
N ALA A 202 13.64 4.12 17.20
CA ALA A 202 12.28 4.42 17.62
C ALA A 202 11.23 3.52 16.95
N ALA A 203 11.38 3.25 15.65
CA ALA A 203 10.51 2.33 14.90
C ALA A 203 10.64 0.90 15.42
N LEU A 204 11.87 0.36 15.51
CA LEU A 204 12.09 -1.01 16.00
C LEU A 204 11.65 -1.21 17.46
N SER A 205 11.64 -0.15 18.27
CA SER A 205 11.10 -0.22 19.65
C SER A 205 9.60 -0.50 19.73
N ARG A 206 8.87 -0.44 18.61
CA ARG A 206 7.43 -0.72 18.52
C ARG A 206 7.13 -2.15 18.05
N SER A 207 8.16 -2.92 17.69
CA SER A 207 8.00 -4.30 17.20
C SER A 207 7.58 -5.24 18.34
N ASP A 208 6.52 -6.01 18.11
CA ASP A 208 6.09 -7.13 18.97
C ASP A 208 6.63 -8.47 18.47
N THR A 209 7.26 -8.49 17.29
CA THR A 209 7.80 -9.68 16.65
C THR A 209 9.30 -9.59 16.33
N PRO A 210 10.16 -9.15 17.27
CA PRO A 210 11.60 -9.15 17.07
C PRO A 210 12.12 -10.58 16.86
N GLN A 211 13.00 -10.76 15.87
CA GLN A 211 13.57 -12.04 15.47
C GLN A 211 14.95 -12.26 16.11
N GLY A 212 15.65 -13.37 15.82
CA GLY A 212 16.99 -13.59 16.36
C GLY A 212 16.98 -14.03 17.83
N LEU A 213 17.83 -13.42 18.67
CA LEU A 213 18.05 -13.92 20.04
C LEU A 213 16.78 -13.89 20.90
N THR A 214 15.88 -12.93 20.65
CA THR A 214 14.60 -12.86 21.35
C THR A 214 13.74 -14.11 21.12
N VAL A 215 13.75 -14.66 19.91
CA VAL A 215 13.02 -15.91 19.60
C VAL A 215 13.81 -17.13 20.09
N THR A 216 15.13 -17.13 19.97
CA THR A 216 15.93 -18.33 20.27
C THR A 216 16.12 -18.60 21.76
N ASP A 217 16.26 -17.55 22.59
CA ASP A 217 16.53 -17.72 24.03
C ASP A 217 15.81 -16.72 24.95
N GLY A 218 14.88 -15.92 24.41
CA GLY A 218 14.01 -15.03 25.19
C GLY A 218 14.67 -13.73 25.65
N ARG A 219 15.93 -13.47 25.32
CA ARG A 219 16.58 -12.22 25.75
C ARG A 219 16.12 -11.01 24.93
N THR A 220 16.07 -9.85 25.59
CA THR A 220 15.95 -8.57 24.90
C THR A 220 17.25 -8.24 24.17
N GLN A 221 17.13 -7.54 23.05
CA GLN A 221 18.26 -7.19 22.20
C GLN A 221 18.06 -5.79 21.62
N ASP A 222 19.08 -4.95 21.76
CA ASP A 222 19.16 -3.67 21.07
C ASP A 222 19.63 -3.90 19.64
N LEU A 223 18.70 -4.25 18.74
CA LEU A 223 18.95 -4.57 17.34
C LEU A 223 19.88 -3.56 16.63
N VAL A 224 19.80 -2.28 17.01
CA VAL A 224 20.48 -1.17 16.35
C VAL A 224 21.90 -0.94 16.88
N ARG A 225 22.13 -1.03 18.19
CA ARG A 225 23.43 -0.65 18.79
C ARG A 225 24.43 -1.80 18.90
N ASN A 226 23.97 -3.04 19.02
CA ASN A 226 24.85 -4.20 19.25
C ASN A 226 25.31 -4.90 17.96
N GLY A 227 25.02 -4.33 16.79
CA GLY A 227 25.39 -4.88 15.48
C GLY A 227 24.64 -6.17 15.12
N GLN A 228 23.47 -6.45 15.71
CA GLN A 228 22.66 -7.61 15.33
C GLN A 228 21.94 -7.41 14.00
N LEU A 229 21.52 -6.19 13.64
CA LEU A 229 20.82 -5.93 12.39
C LEU A 229 21.52 -6.51 11.14
N PRO A 230 22.80 -6.21 10.84
CA PRO A 230 23.48 -6.80 9.69
C PRO A 230 23.68 -8.32 9.78
N LYS A 231 23.66 -8.90 10.99
CA LYS A 231 23.77 -10.35 11.18
C LYS A 231 22.45 -11.06 10.86
N LEU A 232 21.33 -10.45 11.22
CA LEU A 232 19.99 -10.99 11.03
C LEU A 232 19.47 -10.73 9.61
N VAL A 233 19.67 -9.51 9.09
CA VAL A 233 19.15 -9.08 7.80
C VAL A 233 20.21 -9.25 6.73
N LYS A 234 20.14 -10.35 5.99
CA LYS A 234 21.13 -10.69 4.96
C LYS A 234 21.05 -9.82 3.72
N ASN A 235 19.83 -9.47 3.30
CA ASN A 235 19.57 -8.70 2.09
C ASN A 235 18.63 -7.52 2.42
N PRO A 236 19.12 -6.47 3.11
CA PRO A 236 18.31 -5.28 3.40
C PRO A 236 18.05 -4.48 2.14
N TRP A 237 16.88 -3.86 2.00
CA TRP A 237 16.58 -2.87 0.96
C TRP A 237 16.27 -1.52 1.58
N ALA A 238 16.68 -0.43 0.92
CA ALA A 238 16.35 0.93 1.32
C ALA A 238 15.77 1.73 0.15
N TYR A 239 14.55 2.21 0.35
CA TYR A 239 13.81 3.10 -0.54
C TYR A 239 13.96 4.53 -0.01
N PHE A 240 14.75 5.35 -0.69
CA PHE A 240 14.87 6.77 -0.40
C PHE A 240 13.89 7.57 -1.24
N ILE A 241 13.14 8.45 -0.59
CA ILE A 241 12.11 9.29 -1.22
C ILE A 241 12.38 10.75 -0.85
N GLU A 242 12.53 11.58 -1.87
CA GLU A 242 12.63 13.04 -1.72
C GLU A 242 11.32 13.66 -2.23
N TYR A 243 10.56 14.28 -1.35
CA TYR A 243 9.33 14.98 -1.72
C TYR A 243 9.60 16.39 -2.25
N ASN A 244 8.66 16.92 -3.04
CA ASN A 244 8.78 18.25 -3.65
C ASN A 244 8.85 19.40 -2.63
N ASP A 245 8.31 19.20 -1.43
CA ASP A 245 8.37 20.15 -0.32
C ASP A 245 9.66 20.04 0.53
N GLY A 246 10.56 19.13 0.17
CA GLY A 246 11.84 18.93 0.83
C GLY A 246 11.84 17.88 1.93
N LEU A 247 10.69 17.26 2.27
CA LEU A 247 10.68 16.11 3.19
C LEU A 247 11.51 14.96 2.58
N LYS A 248 12.30 14.31 3.42
CA LYS A 248 12.98 13.05 3.09
C LYS A 248 12.38 11.92 3.92
N ALA A 249 12.00 10.85 3.24
CA ALA A 249 11.51 9.64 3.89
C ALA A 249 12.31 8.42 3.43
N THR A 250 12.49 7.47 4.34
CA THR A 250 13.19 6.21 4.04
C THR A 250 12.31 5.03 4.45
N LEU A 251 12.08 4.09 3.54
CA LEU A 251 11.58 2.76 3.90
C LEU A 251 12.77 1.79 3.91
N LEU A 252 12.93 1.06 5.02
CA LEU A 252 13.88 -0.03 5.19
C LEU A 252 13.13 -1.36 5.24
N MET A 253 13.44 -2.27 4.32
CA MET A 253 12.96 -3.65 4.37
C MET A 253 13.98 -4.50 5.13
N LEU A 254 13.62 -4.92 6.34
CA LEU A 254 14.54 -5.56 7.30
C LEU A 254 14.16 -7.02 7.58
N ASN A 255 14.03 -7.80 6.50
CA ASN A 255 13.70 -9.22 6.56
C ASN A 255 14.64 -10.00 7.49
N GLY A 256 14.08 -10.65 8.51
CA GLY A 256 14.82 -11.44 9.49
C GLY A 256 15.18 -10.69 10.78
N ALA A 257 14.91 -9.38 10.91
CA ALA A 257 15.06 -8.64 12.17
C ALA A 257 13.75 -8.50 12.95
N VAL A 258 12.65 -8.29 12.26
CA VAL A 258 11.29 -8.18 12.81
C VAL A 258 10.32 -8.93 11.90
N GLY A 259 9.08 -9.13 12.35
CA GLY A 259 7.98 -9.70 11.56
C GLY A 259 6.81 -8.72 11.32
N ASP A 260 6.97 -7.45 11.70
CA ASP A 260 5.92 -6.43 11.70
C ASP A 260 6.35 -5.10 11.05
N PHE A 261 5.40 -4.19 10.94
CA PHE A 261 5.52 -2.91 10.23
C PHE A 261 5.58 -1.76 11.23
N ASN A 262 6.66 -0.99 11.23
CA ASN A 262 6.89 0.05 12.23
C ASN A 262 7.31 1.37 11.60
N PHE A 263 6.74 2.46 12.09
CA PHE A 263 6.99 3.81 11.61
C PHE A 263 7.60 4.67 12.71
N ALA A 264 8.46 5.60 12.32
CA ALA A 264 8.88 6.71 13.15
C ALA A 264 9.05 7.98 12.33
N ALA A 265 8.75 9.14 12.93
CA ALA A 265 9.00 10.44 12.34
C ALA A 265 9.47 11.44 13.38
N ARG A 266 10.31 12.37 12.95
CA ARG A 266 10.64 13.57 13.72
C ARG A 266 9.64 14.65 13.38
N VAL A 267 8.81 15.01 14.34
CA VAL A 267 7.77 16.02 14.19
C VAL A 267 8.13 17.24 15.03
N LYS A 268 8.16 18.41 14.40
CA LYS A 268 8.49 19.66 15.10
C LYS A 268 7.54 19.84 16.29
N ASP A 269 8.09 20.27 17.42
CA ASP A 269 7.40 20.52 18.70
C ASP A 269 6.88 19.25 19.43
N LEU A 270 6.82 18.09 18.76
CA LEU A 270 6.41 16.80 19.36
C LEU A 270 7.58 15.80 19.52
N GLY A 271 8.75 16.10 18.95
CA GLY A 271 9.90 15.20 18.98
C GLY A 271 9.70 13.96 18.10
N VAL A 272 10.28 12.84 18.51
CA VAL A 272 10.14 11.56 17.78
C VAL A 272 8.80 10.91 18.14
N GLN A 273 8.01 10.62 17.10
CA GLN A 273 6.76 9.89 17.18
C GLN A 273 6.98 8.52 16.53
N SER A 274 6.55 7.42 17.15
CA SER A 274 6.68 6.08 16.57
C SER A 274 5.52 5.16 16.89
N THR A 275 5.13 4.34 15.92
CA THR A 275 4.02 3.40 16.04
C THR A 275 4.27 2.14 15.22
N GLN A 276 3.73 1.02 15.68
CA GLN A 276 3.49 -0.18 14.88
C GLN A 276 2.21 0.00 14.08
N PHE A 277 2.14 -0.58 12.89
CA PHE A 277 0.89 -0.88 12.19
C PHE A 277 0.53 -2.34 12.47
N LEU A 278 -0.42 -2.55 13.38
CA LEU A 278 -0.72 -3.87 13.91
C LEU A 278 -1.40 -4.74 12.85
N LEU A 279 -0.76 -5.86 12.54
CA LEU A 279 -1.39 -6.99 11.85
C LEU A 279 -1.81 -8.00 12.91
N THR A 280 -3.11 -8.04 13.21
CA THR A 280 -3.66 -9.01 14.18
C THR A 280 -3.32 -10.45 13.76
N PRO A 281 -2.93 -11.32 14.72
CA PRO A 281 -2.56 -12.69 14.40
C PRO A 281 -3.74 -13.49 13.83
N GLU A 282 -3.39 -14.58 13.13
CA GLU A 282 -4.35 -15.57 12.67
C GLU A 282 -5.11 -16.21 13.85
N PRO A 283 -6.35 -16.68 13.64
CA PRO A 283 -7.06 -16.80 12.35
C PRO A 283 -7.87 -15.56 11.93
N ASN A 284 -8.00 -14.55 12.78
CA ASN A 284 -9.07 -13.54 12.62
C ASN A 284 -8.75 -12.38 11.66
N VAL A 285 -7.49 -12.21 11.21
CA VAL A 285 -7.02 -11.22 10.19
C VAL A 285 -7.82 -9.90 10.15
N THR A 286 -8.14 -9.35 11.32
CA THR A 286 -9.15 -8.29 11.49
C THR A 286 -8.70 -6.96 10.86
N TYR A 287 -7.40 -6.81 10.60
CA TYR A 287 -6.85 -5.69 9.82
C TYR A 287 -7.50 -5.59 8.42
N SER A 288 -7.85 -6.71 7.79
CA SER A 288 -8.57 -6.72 6.50
C SER A 288 -10.02 -6.29 6.67
N ALA A 289 -10.66 -6.64 7.79
CA ALA A 289 -12.02 -6.19 8.10
C ALA A 289 -12.10 -4.66 8.24
N CYS A 290 -11.03 -4.01 8.73
CA CYS A 290 -10.93 -2.55 8.78
C CYS A 290 -11.01 -1.92 7.37
N LEU A 291 -10.30 -2.50 6.40
CA LEU A 291 -10.35 -2.09 5.00
C LEU A 291 -11.74 -2.30 4.40
N ILE A 292 -12.34 -3.48 4.62
CA ILE A 292 -13.70 -3.76 4.17
C ILE A 292 -14.71 -2.78 4.76
N GLY A 293 -14.56 -2.36 6.02
CA GLY A 293 -15.40 -1.30 6.60
C GLY A 293 -15.33 0.03 5.84
N LYS A 294 -14.15 0.40 5.30
CA LYS A 294 -14.00 1.59 4.44
C LYS A 294 -14.63 1.39 3.06
N VAL A 295 -14.55 0.17 2.50
CA VAL A 295 -15.21 -0.19 1.23
C VAL A 295 -16.73 -0.14 1.38
N GLU A 296 -17.28 -0.73 2.44
CA GLU A 296 -18.71 -0.69 2.73
C GLU A 296 -19.19 0.75 2.96
N ALA A 297 -18.43 1.58 3.68
CA ALA A 297 -18.77 3.00 3.84
C ALA A 297 -18.86 3.72 2.48
N MET A 298 -17.92 3.47 1.55
CA MET A 298 -17.98 4.06 0.21
C MET A 298 -19.20 3.58 -0.58
N PHE A 299 -19.45 2.28 -0.59
CA PHE A 299 -20.59 1.71 -1.30
C PHE A 299 -21.93 2.22 -0.73
N ALA A 300 -22.03 2.44 0.58
CA ALA A 300 -23.26 2.93 1.21
C ALA A 300 -23.51 4.42 0.97
N THR A 301 -22.44 5.23 0.92
CA THR A 301 -22.54 6.69 0.86
C THR A 301 -22.27 7.27 -0.52
N GLY A 302 -21.71 6.49 -1.44
CA GLY A 302 -21.20 6.97 -2.72
C GLY A 302 -20.02 7.94 -2.57
N LYS A 303 -19.26 7.87 -1.46
CA LYS A 303 -18.12 8.76 -1.20
C LYS A 303 -16.90 7.95 -0.73
N ALA A 304 -15.78 8.12 -1.41
CA ALA A 304 -14.52 7.50 -0.97
C ALA A 304 -14.10 8.13 0.38
N PRO A 305 -13.78 7.32 1.41
CA PRO A 305 -13.40 7.83 2.73
C PRO A 305 -12.02 8.50 2.73
N TYR A 306 -11.24 8.30 1.68
CA TYR A 306 -9.93 8.92 1.51
C TYR A 306 -9.54 9.08 0.04
N PRO A 307 -8.61 10.01 -0.25
CA PRO A 307 -8.19 10.29 -1.63
C PRO A 307 -7.47 9.09 -2.23
N VAL A 308 -7.92 8.68 -3.43
CA VAL A 308 -7.25 7.67 -4.27
C VAL A 308 -5.86 8.13 -4.70
N GLU A 309 -5.62 9.44 -4.66
CA GLU A 309 -4.34 10.07 -4.95
C GLU A 309 -3.21 9.56 -4.05
N ARG A 310 -3.50 9.11 -2.82
CA ARG A 310 -2.53 8.40 -1.97
C ARG A 310 -2.00 7.16 -2.68
N THR A 311 -2.91 6.28 -3.10
CA THR A 311 -2.53 5.05 -3.80
C THR A 311 -1.84 5.36 -5.12
N LEU A 312 -2.25 6.42 -5.83
CA LEU A 312 -1.61 6.85 -7.07
C LEU A 312 -0.15 7.25 -6.85
N ILE A 313 0.15 8.09 -5.86
CA ILE A 313 1.53 8.52 -5.59
C ILE A 313 2.40 7.34 -5.12
N VAL A 314 1.85 6.45 -4.27
CA VAL A 314 2.57 5.25 -3.81
C VAL A 314 2.86 4.28 -4.95
N SER A 315 1.91 4.07 -5.87
CA SER A 315 2.13 3.25 -7.08
C SER A 315 3.30 3.80 -7.91
N GLY A 316 3.35 5.13 -8.05
CA GLY A 316 4.42 5.81 -8.77
C GLY A 316 5.78 5.74 -8.07
N ILE A 317 5.81 5.92 -6.74
CA ILE A 317 7.03 5.76 -5.92
C ILE A 317 7.59 4.35 -6.10
N LEU A 318 6.76 3.32 -5.95
CA LEU A 318 7.19 1.92 -6.04
C LEU A 318 7.76 1.62 -7.43
N GLU A 319 7.04 1.95 -8.51
CA GLU A 319 7.54 1.72 -9.86
C GLU A 319 8.87 2.45 -10.10
N SER A 320 8.99 3.70 -9.65
CA SER A 320 10.21 4.49 -9.81
C SER A 320 11.40 3.88 -9.05
N CYS A 321 11.16 3.37 -7.84
CA CYS A 321 12.19 2.67 -7.05
C CYS A 321 12.61 1.36 -7.71
N LEU A 322 11.67 0.58 -8.24
CA LEU A 322 11.99 -0.64 -8.98
C LEU A 322 12.76 -0.35 -10.28
N THR A 323 12.45 0.78 -10.93
CA THR A 323 13.23 1.30 -12.07
C THR A 323 14.63 1.70 -11.64
N SER A 324 14.78 2.39 -10.51
CA SER A 324 16.08 2.74 -9.93
C SER A 324 16.96 1.50 -9.74
N ARG A 325 16.41 0.42 -9.16
CA ARG A 325 17.10 -0.87 -9.03
C ARG A 325 17.49 -1.46 -10.39
N ALA A 326 16.54 -1.56 -11.32
CA ALA A 326 16.79 -2.12 -12.65
C ALA A 326 17.88 -1.35 -13.44
N GLU A 327 18.02 -0.04 -13.19
CA GLU A 327 19.03 0.82 -13.82
C GLU A 327 20.35 0.92 -13.02
N GLY A 328 20.61 -0.01 -12.11
CA GLY A 328 21.85 -0.06 -11.32
C GLY A 328 21.84 0.88 -10.12
N HIS A 329 20.72 0.95 -9.42
CA HIS A 329 20.50 1.72 -8.18
C HIS A 329 20.68 3.24 -8.34
N LYS A 330 20.43 3.79 -9.53
CA LYS A 330 20.56 5.23 -9.79
C LYS A 330 19.50 6.02 -9.04
N ARG A 331 19.86 7.21 -8.54
CA ARG A 331 18.86 8.18 -8.09
C ARG A 331 18.12 8.71 -9.32
N LEU A 332 16.80 8.59 -9.33
CA LEU A 332 15.94 9.00 -10.44
C LEU A 332 15.12 10.23 -10.04
N GLU A 333 15.15 11.27 -10.87
CA GLU A 333 14.20 12.37 -10.78
C GLU A 333 12.83 11.90 -11.31
N THR A 334 11.76 12.35 -10.69
CA THR A 334 10.38 11.91 -10.96
C THR A 334 9.47 13.10 -11.32
N PRO A 335 9.76 13.85 -12.40
CA PRO A 335 8.99 15.06 -12.75
C PRO A 335 7.52 14.79 -13.09
N TYR A 336 7.16 13.52 -13.34
CA TYR A 336 5.79 13.08 -13.60
C TYR A 336 4.99 12.76 -12.31
N LEU A 337 5.65 12.60 -11.16
CA LEU A 337 5.01 12.29 -9.88
C LEU A 337 4.55 13.56 -9.13
N THR A 338 3.85 14.45 -9.82
CA THR A 338 3.30 15.71 -9.27
C THR A 338 1.88 15.53 -8.73
N VAL A 339 1.62 14.41 -8.05
CA VAL A 339 0.31 14.12 -7.44
C VAL A 339 0.14 15.00 -6.20
N ARG A 340 -0.98 15.71 -6.09
CA ARG A 340 -1.28 16.57 -4.95
C ARG A 340 -2.64 16.24 -4.36
N TYR A 341 -2.72 16.16 -3.04
CA TYR A 341 -3.96 15.93 -2.31
C TYR A 341 -3.83 16.34 -0.84
N GLN A 342 -4.97 16.48 -0.15
CA GLN A 342 -5.01 16.70 1.29
C GLN A 342 -5.33 15.39 2.00
N ALA A 343 -4.64 15.12 3.10
CA ALA A 343 -4.98 14.02 3.99
C ALA A 343 -6.42 14.19 4.52
N PRO A 344 -7.15 13.09 4.80
CA PRO A 344 -8.48 13.18 5.36
C PRO A 344 -8.44 13.77 6.78
N ASN A 345 -9.51 14.50 7.12
CA ASN A 345 -9.63 15.19 8.40
C ASN A 345 -9.63 14.23 9.60
N VAL A 346 -10.24 13.07 9.43
CA VAL A 346 -10.27 11.99 10.42
C VAL A 346 -9.26 10.94 9.98
N GLY A 347 -8.32 10.61 10.85
CA GLY A 347 -7.42 9.48 10.66
C GLY A 347 -8.21 8.19 10.53
N PHE A 348 -7.62 7.18 9.91
CA PHE A 348 -8.30 5.90 9.66
C PHE A 348 -8.42 4.99 10.87
N GLN A 349 -8.47 5.57 12.07
CA GLN A 349 -8.74 4.80 13.26
C GLN A 349 -10.20 4.37 13.25
N ASN A 350 -10.43 3.16 13.74
CA ASN A 350 -11.76 2.61 13.99
C ASN A 350 -12.22 2.93 15.40
#